data_AF-A0A3N4J8L3-F1
#
_entry.id   AF-A0A3N4J8L3-F1
#
_cell.length_a   1.000
_cell.length_b   1.000
_cell.length_c   1.000
_cell.angle_alpha   90.00
_cell.angle_beta   90.00
_cell.angle_gamma   90.00
#
_symmetry.space_group_name_H-M   'P 1'
#
loop_
_entity.id
_entity.type
_entity.pdbx_description
1 polymer ?
#
loop_
_entity_poly.entity_id
_entity_poly.type
_entity_poly.pdbx_seq_one_letter_code
_entity_poly.pdbx_strand_id
1 'polypeptide(L)'
;MVQFKLDGTWTILDTLLEGEKPIVFITHDESTFNVNDDKRRIWKEEGKQPLRAKSRGKEIMVSGFLTPGGRLKVPDTIPDEELLQDHMWPKRGSIPIRDAMEFLEYGKNNYWTRDKMVHHMMQIALPIFQVAFPGCQALFAFNNASNHSCYAPNALLASKMNQGPGGGQPLMRDGFIHSKHRLQSMVYPENHSNNELRGKAKGLEQVLKERGLWKKCRSNGFPFLLKCPTSNNRLGRIVSTPLMASEKPFPVPSILFRQLLFIGTFLPACVSLMHIGLDSTMAQQSFANGFTKVTAMLRTKQNGSVTLLYLRSFNLRVFLCLFLRIW
;
A
#
# COMPACT_ATOMS: atom_id res chain seq x y z
N MET A 1 -6.32 13.56 -13.83
CA MET A 1 -5.60 13.67 -12.53
C MET A 1 -5.83 15.07 -12.00
N VAL A 2 -5.92 15.29 -10.69
CA VAL A 2 -6.02 16.66 -10.14
C VAL A 2 -4.69 17.41 -10.34
N GLN A 3 -4.78 18.72 -10.50
CA GLN A 3 -3.61 19.60 -10.56
C GLN A 3 -3.44 20.30 -9.22
N PHE A 4 -2.30 20.12 -8.58
CA PHE A 4 -1.93 20.85 -7.36
C PHE A 4 -1.17 22.12 -7.71
N LYS A 5 -1.46 23.20 -7.00
CA LYS A 5 -0.73 24.47 -7.03
C LYS A 5 0.36 24.47 -5.96
N LEU A 6 1.27 25.43 -6.05
CA LEU A 6 2.41 25.56 -5.12
C LEU A 6 2.00 25.83 -3.66
N ASP A 7 0.82 26.42 -3.45
CA ASP A 7 0.24 26.66 -2.13
C ASP A 7 -0.48 25.43 -1.55
N GLY A 8 -0.48 24.30 -2.26
CA GLY A 8 -1.13 23.06 -1.85
C GLY A 8 -2.62 22.97 -2.21
N THR A 9 -3.22 24.04 -2.75
CA THR A 9 -4.58 23.98 -3.31
C THR A 9 -4.61 23.15 -4.59
N TRP A 10 -5.78 22.68 -4.97
CA TRP A 10 -5.92 21.80 -6.13
C TRP A 10 -7.15 22.14 -6.96
N THR A 11 -7.09 21.83 -8.24
CA THR A 11 -8.19 21.99 -9.19
C THR A 11 -8.36 20.73 -10.02
N ILE A 12 -9.59 20.50 -10.47
CA ILE A 12 -9.90 19.49 -11.47
C ILE A 12 -9.45 20.04 -12.83
N LEU A 13 -8.91 19.18 -13.68
CA LEU A 13 -8.48 19.56 -15.02
C LEU A 13 -9.70 19.59 -15.96
N ASP A 14 -9.89 20.68 -16.70
CA ASP A 14 -11.06 20.88 -17.58
C ASP A 14 -11.11 19.90 -18.77
N THR A 15 -10.05 19.11 -18.98
CA THR A 15 -9.93 18.17 -20.10
C THR A 15 -10.44 16.76 -19.78
N LEU A 16 -11.14 16.55 -18.66
CA LEU A 16 -11.68 15.23 -18.33
C LEU A 16 -12.88 14.89 -19.21
N LEU A 17 -12.91 13.66 -19.73
CA LEU A 17 -14.04 13.18 -20.53
C LEU A 17 -15.25 12.89 -19.62
N GLU A 18 -16.44 12.89 -20.23
CA GLU A 18 -17.68 12.59 -19.51
C GLU A 18 -17.62 11.18 -18.89
N GLY A 19 -17.84 11.12 -17.57
CA GLY A 19 -17.75 9.88 -16.79
C GLY A 19 -16.37 9.55 -16.20
N GLU A 20 -15.32 10.30 -16.54
CA GLU A 20 -14.00 10.14 -15.90
C GLU A 20 -13.95 10.81 -14.53
N LYS A 21 -13.44 10.08 -13.53
CA LYS A 21 -13.19 10.66 -12.20
C LYS A 21 -11.75 11.16 -12.09
N PRO A 22 -11.52 12.38 -11.57
CA PRO A 22 -10.17 12.88 -11.35
C PRO A 22 -9.40 12.01 -10.36
N ILE A 23 -8.18 11.63 -10.71
CA ILE A 23 -7.29 10.84 -9.84
C ILE A 23 -6.43 11.77 -8.97
N VAL A 24 -6.31 11.46 -7.68
CA VAL A 24 -5.41 12.09 -6.72
C VAL A 24 -4.31 11.10 -6.37
N PHE A 25 -3.06 11.49 -6.62
CA PHE A 25 -1.92 10.66 -6.24
C PHE A 25 -1.57 10.85 -4.76
N ILE A 26 -1.46 9.75 -4.03
CA ILE A 26 -1.20 9.74 -2.58
C ILE A 26 -0.06 8.78 -2.30
N THR A 27 0.99 9.25 -1.64
CA THR A 27 2.11 8.44 -1.18
C THR A 27 2.03 8.20 0.31
N HIS A 28 2.50 7.05 0.76
CA HIS A 28 2.60 6.72 2.17
C HIS A 28 3.99 6.17 2.50
N ASP A 29 4.51 6.55 3.68
CA ASP A 29 5.73 5.98 4.23
C ASP A 29 5.75 6.10 5.77
N GLU A 30 6.66 5.35 6.38
CA GLU A 30 6.94 5.42 7.82
C GLU A 30 8.37 5.90 8.08
N SER A 31 8.52 6.79 9.07
CA SER A 31 9.83 7.29 9.50
C SER A 31 9.95 7.20 11.01
N THR A 32 11.17 6.99 11.52
CA THR A 32 11.42 6.98 12.95
C THR A 32 12.41 8.06 13.35
N PHE A 33 12.14 8.66 14.51
CA PHE A 33 12.91 9.76 15.09
C PHE A 33 13.26 9.40 16.52
N ASN A 34 14.55 9.45 16.84
CA ASN A 34 15.04 9.15 18.17
C ASN A 34 15.35 10.45 18.93
N VAL A 35 15.16 10.45 20.25
CA VAL A 35 15.46 11.61 21.12
C VAL A 35 16.89 12.10 20.96
N ASN A 36 17.83 11.19 20.70
CA ASN A 36 19.24 11.53 20.54
C ASN A 36 19.68 11.59 19.07
N ASP A 37 18.76 11.76 18.10
CA ASP A 37 19.08 12.05 16.69
C ASP A 37 19.55 13.51 16.50
N ASP A 38 20.44 13.97 17.38
CA ASP A 38 21.04 15.30 17.33
C ASP A 38 22.23 15.34 16.35
N LYS A 39 22.58 16.56 15.90
CA LYS A 39 23.68 16.86 14.99
C LYS A 39 24.94 16.11 15.43
N ARG A 40 25.60 15.47 14.46
CA ARG A 40 26.87 14.76 14.70
C ARG A 40 28.03 15.70 15.07
N ARG A 41 27.83 17.02 14.93
CA ARG A 41 28.82 18.06 15.18
C ARG A 41 28.25 19.06 16.16
N ILE A 42 29.03 19.39 17.17
CA ILE A 42 28.71 20.38 18.19
C ILE A 42 29.90 21.33 18.31
N TRP A 43 29.62 22.60 18.55
CA TRP A 43 30.64 23.55 18.97
C TRP A 43 30.87 23.37 20.47
N LYS A 44 32.13 23.25 20.86
CA LYS A 44 32.51 23.13 22.27
C LYS A 44 33.62 24.12 22.58
N GLU A 45 33.58 24.64 23.80
CA GLU A 45 34.65 25.43 24.35
C GLU A 45 35.89 24.55 24.60
N GLU A 46 37.07 25.14 24.46
CA GLU A 46 38.34 24.45 24.72
C GLU A 46 38.41 23.96 26.17
N GLY A 47 38.93 22.74 26.37
CA GLY A 47 38.96 22.09 27.69
C GLY A 47 37.64 21.47 28.16
N LYS A 48 36.48 21.76 27.55
CA LYS A 48 35.20 21.13 27.91
C LYS A 48 34.93 19.88 27.08
N GLN A 49 34.41 18.84 27.74
CA GLN A 49 33.90 17.63 27.09
C GLN A 49 32.40 17.45 27.40
N PRO A 50 31.51 17.84 26.48
CA PRO A 50 30.09 17.57 26.66
C PRO A 50 29.82 16.06 26.60
N LEU A 51 29.18 15.53 27.64
CA LEU A 51 28.79 14.13 27.72
C LEU A 51 27.51 13.91 26.91
N ARG A 52 27.56 12.99 25.93
CA ARG A 52 26.39 12.55 25.16
C ARG A 52 25.93 11.20 25.66
N ALA A 53 24.62 11.02 25.78
CA ALA A 53 24.03 9.71 25.99
C ALA A 53 24.44 8.77 24.84
N LYS A 54 24.96 7.58 25.19
CA LYS A 54 25.41 6.59 24.19
C LYS A 54 24.26 5.87 23.48
N SER A 55 23.07 5.84 24.10
CA SER A 55 21.87 5.23 23.51
C SER A 55 21.19 6.19 22.53
N ARG A 56 20.35 5.66 21.64
CA ARG A 56 19.49 6.48 20.78
C ARG A 56 18.39 7.23 21.56
N GLY A 57 18.15 6.86 22.82
CA GLY A 57 17.05 7.40 23.61
C GLY A 57 15.71 6.77 23.21
N LYS A 58 14.61 7.41 23.61
CA LYS A 58 13.26 7.01 23.16
C LYS A 58 13.10 7.28 21.67
N GLU A 59 12.20 6.53 21.04
CA GLU A 59 11.93 6.61 19.61
C GLU A 59 10.45 6.90 19.38
N ILE A 60 10.15 7.74 18.39
CA ILE A 60 8.81 7.99 17.88
C ILE A 60 8.82 7.59 16.41
N MET A 61 7.89 6.71 16.03
CA MET A 61 7.58 6.45 14.65
C MET A 61 6.44 7.37 14.21
N VAL A 62 6.56 7.90 13.00
CA VAL A 62 5.54 8.67 12.31
C VAL A 62 5.15 7.92 11.06
N SER A 63 3.86 7.66 10.89
CA SER A 63 3.26 7.11 9.68
C SER A 63 2.43 8.21 9.04
N GLY A 64 2.60 8.46 7.74
CA GLY A 64 1.95 9.61 7.10
C GLY A 64 1.53 9.39 5.66
N PHE A 65 0.36 9.90 5.30
CA PHE A 65 -0.10 10.00 3.91
C PHE A 65 0.11 11.40 3.36
N LEU A 66 0.74 11.49 2.19
CA LEU A 66 1.08 12.74 1.53
C LEU A 66 0.47 12.78 0.13
N THR A 67 0.02 13.95 -0.26
CA THR A 67 -0.35 14.34 -1.63
C THR A 67 0.74 15.27 -2.19
N PRO A 68 0.71 15.59 -3.49
CA PRO A 68 1.56 16.66 -4.04
C PRO A 68 1.42 18.01 -3.31
N GLY A 69 0.25 18.29 -2.72
CA GLY A 69 -0.01 19.50 -1.94
C GLY A 69 0.43 19.44 -0.47
N GLY A 70 1.09 18.36 -0.03
CA GLY A 70 1.52 18.17 1.36
C GLY A 70 0.77 17.05 2.07
N ARG A 71 0.50 17.18 3.37
CA ARG A 71 -0.20 16.14 4.14
C ARG A 71 -1.61 15.93 3.60
N LEU A 72 -2.05 14.67 3.56
CA LEU A 72 -3.46 14.36 3.36
C LEU A 72 -4.23 14.84 4.60
N LYS A 73 -5.01 15.91 4.43
CA LYS A 73 -5.78 16.53 5.51
C LYS A 73 -7.13 17.02 5.03
N VAL A 74 -8.08 17.12 5.95
CA VAL A 74 -9.36 17.80 5.74
C VAL A 74 -9.08 19.29 5.47
N PRO A 75 -9.76 19.91 4.48
CA PRO A 75 -9.70 21.34 4.25
C PRO A 75 -10.02 22.13 5.52
N ASP A 76 -9.25 23.20 5.79
CA ASP A 76 -9.43 24.03 7.00
C ASP A 76 -10.79 24.77 6.99
N THR A 77 -11.47 24.82 5.84
CA THR A 77 -12.82 25.37 5.66
C THR A 77 -13.93 24.52 6.27
N ILE A 78 -13.68 23.23 6.54
CA ILE A 78 -14.68 22.32 7.12
C ILE A 78 -14.54 22.35 8.65
N PRO A 79 -15.56 22.80 9.40
CA PRO A 79 -15.50 22.90 10.85
C PRO A 79 -15.54 21.52 11.52
N ASP A 80 -15.08 21.44 12.77
CA ASP A 80 -15.03 20.20 13.53
C ASP A 80 -16.43 19.64 13.81
N GLU A 81 -17.43 20.51 13.99
CA GLU A 81 -18.81 20.13 14.23
C GLU A 81 -19.40 19.33 13.05
N GLU A 82 -19.04 19.68 11.81
CA GLU A 82 -19.48 18.97 10.61
C GLU A 82 -18.88 17.57 10.56
N LEU A 83 -17.58 17.43 10.86
CA LEU A 83 -16.92 16.13 10.92
C LEU A 83 -17.53 15.22 11.99
N LEU A 84 -17.87 15.81 13.15
CA LEU A 84 -18.43 15.08 14.29
C LEU A 84 -19.91 14.70 14.12
N GLN A 85 -20.60 15.16 13.07
CA GLN A 85 -21.93 14.64 12.71
C GLN A 85 -21.84 13.16 12.29
N ASP A 86 -20.75 12.77 11.65
CA ASP A 86 -20.44 11.37 11.41
C ASP A 86 -19.92 10.74 12.71
N HIS A 87 -20.73 9.85 13.29
CA HIS A 87 -20.41 9.17 14.54
C HIS A 87 -19.22 8.22 14.40
N MET A 88 -18.91 7.81 13.16
CA MET A 88 -17.77 6.96 12.82
C MET A 88 -16.50 7.75 12.51
N TRP A 89 -16.54 9.10 12.51
CA TRP A 89 -15.37 9.91 12.21
C TRP A 89 -14.21 9.62 13.19
N PRO A 90 -12.97 9.45 12.70
CA PRO A 90 -11.82 9.19 13.55
C PRO A 90 -11.56 10.35 14.52
N LYS A 91 -11.36 10.05 15.80
CA LYS A 91 -11.18 11.06 16.86
C LYS A 91 -10.17 10.63 17.92
N ARG A 92 -9.48 11.61 18.51
CA ARG A 92 -8.66 11.45 19.72
C ARG A 92 -9.39 12.07 20.90
N GLY A 93 -10.04 11.21 21.71
CA GLY A 93 -10.99 11.67 22.71
C GLY A 93 -12.20 12.33 22.04
N SER A 94 -12.41 13.62 22.31
CA SER A 94 -13.49 14.41 21.70
C SER A 94 -13.04 15.22 20.47
N ILE A 95 -11.76 15.20 20.12
CA ILE A 95 -11.20 16.03 19.04
C ILE A 95 -11.16 15.20 17.74
N PRO A 96 -11.76 15.66 16.64
CA PRO A 96 -11.71 14.95 15.36
C PRO A 96 -10.28 14.93 14.81
N ILE A 97 -9.90 13.79 14.22
CA ILE A 97 -8.65 13.67 13.49
C ILE A 97 -8.83 14.35 12.13
N ARG A 98 -7.95 15.30 11.81
CA ARG A 98 -8.03 16.12 10.59
C ARG A 98 -6.94 15.83 9.57
N ASP A 99 -5.83 15.22 9.98
CA ASP A 99 -4.76 14.79 9.06
C ASP A 99 -4.46 13.30 9.20
N ALA A 100 -4.01 12.69 8.11
CA ALA A 100 -3.66 11.28 8.06
C ALA A 100 -2.20 11.07 8.51
N MET A 101 -1.91 11.56 9.72
CA MET A 101 -0.61 11.44 10.40
C MET A 101 -0.78 10.72 11.74
N GLU A 102 -0.16 9.55 11.84
CA GLU A 102 -0.16 8.75 13.05
C GLU A 102 1.22 8.75 13.73
N PHE A 103 1.20 8.95 15.04
CA PHE A 103 2.40 9.01 15.87
C PHE A 103 2.38 7.84 16.83
N LEU A 104 3.50 7.13 16.90
CA LEU A 104 3.66 5.97 17.75
C LEU A 104 4.94 6.06 18.56
N GLU A 105 4.82 6.14 19.88
CA GLU A 105 5.97 5.94 20.77
C GLU A 105 6.43 4.48 20.68
N TYR A 106 7.66 4.28 20.23
CA TYR A 106 8.21 2.96 19.92
C TYR A 106 8.93 2.38 21.15
N GLY A 107 8.67 1.11 21.48
CA GLY A 107 9.42 0.41 22.54
C GLY A 107 8.61 -0.59 23.36
N LYS A 108 9.35 -1.43 24.12
CA LYS A 108 8.98 -2.60 24.96
C LYS A 108 7.89 -3.54 24.42
N ASN A 109 6.70 -3.07 24.07
CA ASN A 109 5.59 -3.84 23.47
C ASN A 109 4.77 -3.05 22.42
N ASN A 110 5.19 -1.85 22.05
CA ASN A 110 4.46 -0.98 21.14
C ASN A 110 5.20 -0.85 19.80
N TYR A 111 4.76 -1.64 18.82
CA TYR A 111 5.33 -1.70 17.48
C TYR A 111 4.32 -1.25 16.44
N TRP A 112 4.81 -0.83 15.27
CA TRP A 112 3.96 -0.60 14.11
C TRP A 112 3.66 -1.94 13.45
N THR A 113 2.43 -2.41 13.66
CA THR A 113 1.97 -3.69 13.16
C THR A 113 1.15 -3.52 11.90
N ARG A 114 0.99 -4.61 11.15
CA ARG A 114 0.08 -4.67 10.00
C ARG A 114 -1.35 -4.19 10.32
N ASP A 115 -1.84 -4.49 11.52
CA ASP A 115 -3.20 -4.12 11.93
C ASP A 115 -3.31 -2.61 12.14
N LYS A 116 -2.27 -1.98 12.69
CA LYS A 116 -2.18 -0.51 12.78
C LYS A 116 -2.11 0.14 11.41
N MET A 117 -1.38 -0.46 10.47
CA MET A 117 -1.32 0.05 9.09
C MET A 117 -2.69 -0.01 8.40
N VAL A 118 -3.40 -1.15 8.51
CA VAL A 118 -4.76 -1.30 7.98
C VAL A 118 -5.72 -0.31 8.65
N HIS A 119 -5.62 -0.14 9.97
CA HIS A 119 -6.42 0.83 10.70
C HIS A 119 -6.15 2.26 10.22
N HIS A 120 -4.89 2.68 10.13
CA HIS A 120 -4.48 4.00 9.66
C HIS A 120 -5.00 4.28 8.23
N MET A 121 -4.92 3.30 7.34
CA MET A 121 -5.47 3.42 5.99
C MET A 121 -7.00 3.51 5.98
N MET A 122 -7.68 2.54 6.60
CA MET A 122 -9.12 2.34 6.43
C MET A 122 -9.96 3.26 7.29
N GLN A 123 -9.50 3.57 8.49
CA GLN A 123 -10.28 4.32 9.49
C GLN A 123 -9.88 5.80 9.55
N ILE A 124 -8.71 6.18 9.01
CA ILE A 124 -8.22 7.57 9.06
C ILE A 124 -8.02 8.13 7.66
N ALA A 125 -7.12 7.55 6.87
CA ALA A 125 -6.74 8.12 5.57
C ALA A 125 -7.88 8.12 4.55
N LEU A 126 -8.66 7.03 4.46
CA LEU A 126 -9.78 6.94 3.52
C LEU A 126 -10.93 7.93 3.85
N PRO A 127 -11.44 8.04 5.10
CA PRO A 127 -12.43 9.06 5.45
C PRO A 127 -11.94 10.49 5.16
N ILE A 128 -10.70 10.81 5.55
CA ILE A 128 -10.10 12.12 5.26
C ILE A 128 -10.02 12.37 3.75
N PHE A 129 -9.63 11.37 2.96
CA PHE A 129 -9.57 11.48 1.50
C PHE A 129 -10.94 11.79 0.89
N GLN A 130 -11.99 11.10 1.33
CA GLN A 130 -13.35 11.28 0.80
C GLN A 130 -13.86 12.71 1.02
N VAL A 131 -13.55 13.29 2.18
CA VAL A 131 -13.89 14.68 2.51
C VAL A 131 -12.99 15.68 1.78
N ALA A 132 -11.68 15.41 1.73
CA ALA A 132 -10.71 16.35 1.16
C ALA A 132 -10.75 16.42 -0.38
N PHE A 133 -11.17 15.34 -1.04
CA PHE A 133 -11.20 15.22 -2.50
C PHE A 133 -12.52 14.61 -2.97
N PRO A 134 -13.67 15.29 -2.75
CA PRO A 134 -14.97 14.76 -3.14
C PRO A 134 -15.03 14.51 -4.64
N GLY A 135 -15.66 13.40 -5.04
CA GLY A 135 -15.78 12.99 -6.44
C GLY A 135 -14.49 12.47 -7.09
N CYS A 136 -13.36 12.49 -6.39
CA CYS A 136 -12.08 12.00 -6.90
C CYS A 136 -11.84 10.51 -6.62
N GLN A 137 -10.89 9.91 -7.32
CA GLN A 137 -10.35 8.59 -7.05
C GLN A 137 -8.93 8.70 -6.48
N ALA A 138 -8.61 7.94 -5.44
CA ALA A 138 -7.26 7.90 -4.90
C ALA A 138 -6.39 6.86 -5.62
N LEU A 139 -5.16 7.24 -5.94
CA LEU A 139 -4.08 6.34 -6.35
C LEU A 139 -3.03 6.32 -5.25
N PHE A 140 -3.05 5.26 -4.44
CA PHE A 140 -2.10 5.09 -3.34
C PHE A 140 -0.81 4.40 -3.79
N ALA A 141 0.33 4.94 -3.37
CA ALA A 141 1.65 4.37 -3.54
C ALA A 141 2.28 4.07 -2.18
N PHE A 142 2.65 2.81 -1.98
CA PHE A 142 3.31 2.29 -0.78
C PHE A 142 4.70 1.73 -1.13
N ASN A 143 5.54 1.57 -0.12
CA ASN A 143 6.77 0.78 -0.23
C ASN A 143 6.47 -0.74 -0.06
N ASN A 144 7.48 -1.59 -0.23
CA ASN A 144 7.33 -3.06 -0.13
C ASN A 144 7.59 -3.63 1.27
N ALA A 145 7.46 -2.83 2.33
CA ALA A 145 7.58 -3.33 3.68
C ALA A 145 6.49 -4.37 3.99
N SER A 146 6.80 -5.30 4.90
CA SER A 146 5.97 -6.47 5.16
C SER A 146 4.60 -6.13 5.74
N ASN A 147 4.48 -4.99 6.43
CA ASN A 147 3.24 -4.42 6.94
C ASN A 147 2.28 -3.98 5.81
N HIS A 148 2.79 -3.55 4.65
CA HIS A 148 1.99 -3.19 3.47
C HIS A 148 1.47 -4.41 2.70
N SER A 149 2.06 -5.59 2.91
CA SER A 149 1.66 -6.85 2.26
C SER A 149 0.63 -7.64 3.07
N CYS A 150 -0.23 -6.94 3.82
CA CYS A 150 -1.22 -7.53 4.70
C CYS A 150 -2.37 -8.19 3.91
N TYR A 151 -2.68 -9.45 4.21
CA TYR A 151 -3.86 -10.12 3.68
C TYR A 151 -5.09 -9.88 4.57
N ALA A 152 -6.27 -9.77 3.98
CA ALA A 152 -7.53 -9.76 4.72
C ALA A 152 -7.69 -11.01 5.61
N PRO A 153 -8.40 -10.94 6.75
CA PRO A 153 -8.61 -12.09 7.64
C PRO A 153 -9.22 -13.32 6.95
N ASN A 154 -10.08 -13.09 5.95
CA ASN A 154 -10.73 -14.11 5.14
C ASN A 154 -10.07 -14.30 3.76
N ALA A 155 -8.84 -13.80 3.54
CA ALA A 155 -8.17 -13.95 2.26
C ALA A 155 -7.89 -15.42 1.92
N LEU A 156 -7.91 -15.73 0.63
CA LEU A 156 -7.56 -17.06 0.11
C LEU A 156 -6.07 -17.32 0.27
N LEU A 157 -5.70 -18.05 1.32
CA LEU A 157 -4.30 -18.33 1.68
C LEU A 157 -4.09 -19.83 1.91
N ALA A 158 -3.58 -20.53 0.90
CA ALA A 158 -3.32 -21.97 1.00
C ALA A 158 -2.41 -22.34 2.18
N SER A 159 -1.46 -21.47 2.55
CA SER A 159 -0.56 -21.66 3.70
C SER A 159 -1.26 -21.63 5.07
N LYS A 160 -2.51 -21.16 5.13
CA LYS A 160 -3.35 -21.12 6.33
C LYS A 160 -4.47 -22.16 6.31
N MET A 161 -4.54 -23.00 5.28
CA MET A 161 -5.52 -24.07 5.18
C MET A 161 -4.99 -25.37 5.80
N ASN A 162 -5.87 -26.11 6.45
CA ASN A 162 -5.57 -27.47 6.91
C ASN A 162 -5.71 -28.46 5.75
N GLN A 163 -5.19 -29.68 5.90
CA GLN A 163 -5.45 -30.75 4.93
C GLN A 163 -6.95 -31.09 4.88
N GLY A 164 -7.49 -31.35 6.07
CA GLY A 164 -8.88 -31.69 6.31
C GLY A 164 -9.72 -30.48 6.70
N PRO A 165 -11.03 -30.67 6.87
CA PRO A 165 -11.96 -29.60 7.17
C PRO A 165 -11.88 -29.15 8.63
N GLY A 166 -12.29 -27.90 8.89
CA GLY A 166 -12.34 -27.32 10.24
C GLY A 166 -10.97 -27.12 10.89
N GLY A 167 -10.90 -27.25 12.21
CA GLY A 167 -9.71 -26.91 13.01
C GLY A 167 -9.48 -25.40 13.08
N GLY A 168 -8.25 -24.98 13.41
CA GLY A 168 -7.87 -23.56 13.55
C GLY A 168 -7.64 -22.80 12.23
N GLN A 169 -8.07 -23.33 11.08
CA GLN A 169 -7.94 -22.60 9.81
C GLN A 169 -9.02 -21.52 9.72
N PRO A 170 -8.73 -20.35 9.10
CA PRO A 170 -9.70 -19.27 8.98
C PRO A 170 -10.82 -19.62 7.99
N LEU A 171 -12.00 -19.04 8.20
CA LEU A 171 -13.09 -19.03 7.23
C LEU A 171 -12.72 -18.08 6.08
N MET A 172 -12.20 -18.64 5.00
CA MET A 172 -11.81 -17.86 3.82
C MET A 172 -13.03 -17.52 2.96
N ARG A 173 -12.96 -16.37 2.28
CA ARG A 173 -13.95 -15.97 1.28
C ARG A 173 -13.95 -16.93 0.10
N ASP A 174 -15.03 -16.93 -0.66
CA ASP A 174 -15.14 -17.74 -1.85
C ASP A 174 -14.08 -17.36 -2.89
N GLY A 175 -13.55 -18.39 -3.56
CA GLY A 175 -12.69 -18.24 -4.71
C GLY A 175 -13.43 -18.41 -6.02
N PHE A 176 -12.67 -18.51 -7.11
CA PHE A 176 -13.20 -18.79 -8.43
C PHE A 176 -12.39 -19.88 -9.11
N ILE A 177 -13.07 -20.83 -9.77
CA ILE A 177 -12.44 -21.85 -10.60
C ILE A 177 -12.55 -21.40 -12.06
N HIS A 178 -11.50 -20.79 -12.58
CA HIS A 178 -11.49 -20.26 -13.94
C HIS A 178 -11.77 -21.34 -15.00
N SER A 179 -11.20 -22.54 -14.86
CA SER A 179 -11.39 -23.63 -15.82
C SER A 179 -12.82 -24.16 -15.91
N LYS A 180 -13.66 -23.89 -14.90
CA LYS A 180 -15.05 -24.35 -14.83
C LYS A 180 -16.05 -23.19 -14.80
N HIS A 181 -15.57 -21.95 -14.92
CA HIS A 181 -16.37 -20.72 -14.82
C HIS A 181 -17.36 -20.71 -13.64
N ARG A 182 -16.92 -21.14 -12.46
CA ARG A 182 -17.79 -21.24 -11.28
C ARG A 182 -17.11 -20.75 -10.00
N LEU A 183 -17.93 -20.28 -9.06
CA LEU A 183 -17.48 -19.96 -7.71
C LEU A 183 -16.96 -21.22 -7.00
N GLN A 184 -15.89 -21.05 -6.22
CA GLN A 184 -15.32 -22.05 -5.35
C GLN A 184 -15.67 -21.67 -3.92
N SER A 185 -16.71 -22.29 -3.36
CA SER A 185 -16.97 -22.09 -1.95
C SER A 185 -15.87 -22.71 -1.10
N MET A 186 -15.37 -21.96 -0.13
CA MET A 186 -14.29 -22.37 0.78
C MET A 186 -14.82 -22.89 2.13
N VAL A 187 -16.13 -22.84 2.34
CA VAL A 187 -16.82 -23.27 3.56
C VAL A 187 -17.91 -24.27 3.15
N TYR A 188 -18.19 -25.28 3.97
CA TYR A 188 -19.33 -26.16 3.71
C TYR A 188 -20.63 -25.42 4.02
N PRO A 189 -21.69 -25.64 3.22
CA PRO A 189 -22.96 -24.98 3.44
C PRO A 189 -23.64 -25.49 4.72
N GLU A 190 -24.51 -24.68 5.30
CA GLU A 190 -25.23 -25.04 6.53
C GLU A 190 -26.18 -26.24 6.35
N ASN A 191 -26.62 -26.51 5.13
CA ASN A 191 -27.47 -27.65 4.80
C ASN A 191 -26.69 -28.91 4.37
N HIS A 192 -25.39 -28.99 4.66
CA HIS A 192 -24.55 -30.12 4.26
C HIS A 192 -25.07 -31.45 4.85
N SER A 193 -25.01 -32.53 4.07
CA SER A 193 -25.52 -33.85 4.47
C SER A 193 -24.86 -34.40 5.73
N ASN A 194 -23.55 -34.20 5.86
CA ASN A 194 -22.82 -34.46 7.09
C ASN A 194 -22.93 -33.26 8.06
N ASN A 195 -23.62 -33.46 9.18
CA ASN A 195 -23.82 -32.47 10.24
C ASN A 195 -22.52 -31.91 10.80
N GLU A 196 -21.47 -32.73 10.89
CA GLU A 196 -20.19 -32.29 11.47
C GLU A 196 -19.42 -31.34 10.56
N LEU A 197 -19.78 -31.24 9.28
CA LEU A 197 -19.08 -30.38 8.32
C LEU A 197 -19.75 -29.03 8.13
N ARG A 198 -21.03 -28.89 8.49
CA ARG A 198 -21.82 -27.65 8.31
C ARG A 198 -21.07 -26.44 8.88
N GLY A 199 -20.96 -25.38 8.09
CA GLY A 199 -20.27 -24.15 8.45
C GLY A 199 -18.74 -24.25 8.63
N LYS A 200 -18.13 -25.45 8.52
CA LYS A 200 -16.68 -25.61 8.66
C LYS A 200 -15.95 -25.18 7.40
N ALA A 201 -14.76 -24.60 7.59
CA ALA A 201 -13.82 -24.37 6.50
C ALA A 201 -13.46 -25.69 5.79
N LYS A 202 -13.43 -25.68 4.46
CA LYS A 202 -12.94 -26.79 3.65
C LYS A 202 -11.41 -26.86 3.73
N GLY A 203 -10.89 -28.07 3.90
CA GLY A 203 -9.45 -28.32 3.80
C GLY A 203 -8.93 -28.32 2.36
N LEU A 204 -7.60 -28.26 2.22
CA LEU A 204 -6.89 -28.32 0.95
C LEU A 204 -7.30 -29.52 0.10
N GLU A 205 -7.49 -30.68 0.72
CA GLU A 205 -7.86 -31.90 0.01
C GLU A 205 -9.20 -31.76 -0.71
N GLN A 206 -10.22 -31.25 -0.01
CA GLN A 206 -11.55 -31.06 -0.60
C GLN A 206 -11.51 -30.03 -1.72
N VAL A 207 -10.86 -28.87 -1.49
CA VAL A 207 -10.76 -27.80 -2.49
C VAL A 207 -10.01 -28.26 -3.74
N LEU A 208 -8.93 -29.04 -3.58
CA LEU A 208 -8.17 -29.58 -4.71
C LEU A 208 -8.93 -30.69 -5.45
N LYS A 209 -9.71 -31.53 -4.75
CA LYS A 209 -10.60 -32.52 -5.40
C LYS A 209 -11.66 -31.83 -6.26
N GLU A 210 -12.30 -30.80 -5.72
CA GLU A 210 -13.32 -30.01 -6.45
C GLU A 210 -12.73 -29.33 -7.71
N ARG A 211 -11.45 -28.97 -7.66
CA ARG A 211 -10.67 -28.44 -8.80
C ARG A 211 -10.14 -29.51 -9.75
N GLY A 212 -10.19 -30.80 -9.39
CA GLY A 212 -9.60 -31.89 -10.19
C GLY A 212 -8.07 -31.96 -10.11
N LEU A 213 -7.47 -31.35 -9.09
CA LEU A 213 -6.02 -31.25 -8.91
C LEU A 213 -5.48 -32.17 -7.81
N TRP A 214 -6.36 -32.78 -7.02
CA TRP A 214 -5.95 -33.69 -5.96
C TRP A 214 -5.40 -34.99 -6.54
N LYS A 215 -4.18 -35.34 -6.13
CA LYS A 215 -3.53 -36.61 -6.46
C LYS A 215 -3.36 -37.38 -5.15
N LYS A 216 -3.69 -38.67 -5.14
CA LYS A 216 -3.54 -39.52 -3.93
C LYS A 216 -2.07 -39.69 -3.54
N CYS A 217 -1.20 -39.87 -4.53
CA CYS A 217 0.23 -40.06 -4.36
C CYS A 217 1.04 -39.22 -5.35
N ARG A 218 2.28 -38.92 -4.97
CA ARG A 218 3.34 -38.43 -5.85
C ARG A 218 3.70 -39.48 -6.91
N SER A 219 4.44 -39.09 -7.94
CA SER A 219 4.92 -40.01 -9.00
C SER A 219 5.73 -41.19 -8.48
N ASN A 220 6.32 -41.06 -7.29
CA ASN A 220 7.09 -42.11 -6.62
C ASN A 220 6.27 -42.93 -5.61
N GLY A 221 4.94 -42.87 -5.65
CA GLY A 221 4.04 -43.69 -4.83
C GLY A 221 3.79 -43.17 -3.40
N PHE A 222 4.55 -42.19 -2.93
CA PHE A 222 4.39 -41.63 -1.57
C PHE A 222 3.24 -40.60 -1.49
N PRO A 223 2.57 -40.46 -0.33
CA PRO A 223 1.54 -39.44 -0.13
C PRO A 223 2.11 -38.01 -0.23
N PHE A 224 1.24 -37.05 -0.53
CA PHE A 224 1.62 -35.63 -0.49
C PHE A 224 1.85 -35.19 0.96
N LEU A 225 3.12 -34.95 1.30
CA LEU A 225 3.46 -34.32 2.58
C LEU A 225 3.14 -32.83 2.52
N LEU A 226 2.39 -32.34 3.52
CA LEU A 226 2.15 -30.91 3.76
C LEU A 226 3.38 -30.18 4.30
N LYS A 227 4.40 -30.94 4.71
CA LYS A 227 5.68 -30.44 5.17
C LYS A 227 6.71 -30.71 4.09
N CYS A 228 7.41 -29.67 3.63
CA CYS A 228 8.63 -29.88 2.86
C CYS A 228 9.64 -30.61 3.76
N PRO A 229 10.35 -31.64 3.25
CA PRO A 229 11.49 -32.20 3.94
C PRO A 229 12.48 -31.09 4.27
N THR A 230 12.87 -31.01 5.53
CA THR A 230 13.83 -30.02 6.00
C THR A 230 15.23 -30.40 5.53
N SER A 231 15.91 -29.53 4.78
CA SER A 231 17.37 -29.53 4.81
C SER A 231 17.80 -28.87 6.12
N ASN A 232 18.65 -29.54 6.89
CA ASN A 232 19.34 -29.00 8.08
C ASN A 232 18.47 -28.59 9.29
N ASN A 233 17.46 -29.39 9.70
CA ASN A 233 16.70 -29.18 10.94
C ASN A 233 16.04 -27.79 11.13
N ARG A 234 15.92 -26.97 10.08
CA ARG A 234 15.17 -25.72 10.11
C ARG A 234 13.74 -25.96 9.66
N LEU A 235 12.75 -25.46 10.41
CA LEU A 235 11.32 -25.55 10.07
C LEU A 235 11.08 -25.00 8.65
N GLY A 236 10.86 -25.90 7.68
CA GLY A 236 10.47 -25.52 6.33
C GLY A 236 9.08 -24.91 6.34
N ARG A 237 8.96 -23.62 6.01
CA ARG A 237 7.66 -23.01 5.67
C ARG A 237 7.33 -23.33 4.22
N ILE A 238 6.05 -23.55 3.94
CA ILE A 238 5.52 -23.34 2.58
C ILE A 238 5.75 -21.86 2.27
N VAL A 239 6.77 -21.57 1.48
CA VAL A 239 6.97 -20.25 0.91
C VAL A 239 6.04 -20.16 -0.29
N SER A 240 4.91 -19.47 -0.14
CA SER A 240 4.24 -18.88 -1.28
C SER A 240 5.19 -17.81 -1.82
N THR A 241 6.07 -18.16 -2.74
CA THR A 241 6.80 -17.16 -3.51
C THR A 241 5.76 -16.36 -4.28
N PRO A 242 5.71 -15.02 -4.15
CA PRO A 242 5.03 -14.21 -5.13
C PRO A 242 5.69 -14.55 -6.47
N LEU A 243 4.89 -14.97 -7.45
CA LEU A 243 5.36 -15.08 -8.82
C LEU A 243 5.67 -13.64 -9.26
N MET A 244 6.90 -13.21 -9.06
CA MET A 244 7.41 -11.94 -9.57
C MET A 244 7.35 -12.04 -11.08
N ALA A 245 6.41 -11.34 -11.70
CA ALA A 245 6.40 -11.15 -13.14
C ALA A 245 7.72 -10.47 -13.53
N SER A 246 8.63 -11.25 -14.11
CA SER A 246 9.82 -10.74 -14.78
C SER A 246 9.36 -10.09 -16.07
N GLU A 247 9.20 -8.78 -16.07
CA GLU A 247 9.16 -8.01 -17.31
C GLU A 247 10.60 -7.62 -17.67
N LYS A 248 11.07 -8.13 -18.80
CA LYS A 248 12.38 -7.79 -19.37
C LYS A 248 12.39 -6.31 -19.77
N PRO A 249 13.46 -5.54 -19.47
CA PRO A 249 13.54 -4.14 -19.90
C PRO A 249 13.72 -4.05 -21.41
N PHE A 250 12.86 -3.28 -22.08
CA PHE A 250 13.06 -2.84 -23.46
C PHE A 250 14.03 -1.64 -23.50
N PRO A 251 14.99 -1.59 -24.45
CA PRO A 251 15.87 -0.43 -24.62
C PRO A 251 15.13 0.65 -25.43
N VAL A 252 15.16 1.90 -24.96
CA VAL A 252 14.68 3.07 -25.73
C VAL A 252 15.78 4.14 -25.75
N PRO A 253 16.06 4.80 -26.90
CA PRO A 253 17.20 5.69 -27.05
C PRO A 253 17.03 7.01 -26.28
N SER A 254 18.13 7.49 -25.73
CA SER A 254 18.28 8.78 -25.06
C SER A 254 18.21 9.94 -26.07
N ILE A 255 17.25 10.86 -25.91
CA ILE A 255 17.23 12.14 -26.64
C ILE A 255 17.13 13.32 -25.67
N LEU A 256 18.09 14.22 -25.86
CA LEU A 256 18.33 15.59 -25.37
C LEU A 256 17.45 16.18 -24.24
N PHE A 257 18.07 16.35 -23.06
CA PHE A 257 17.59 17.22 -21.98
C PHE A 257 17.99 18.68 -22.25
N ARG A 258 17.05 19.63 -22.15
CA ARG A 258 17.37 21.02 -21.77
C ARG A 258 17.16 21.18 -20.27
N GLN A 259 18.25 21.29 -19.52
CA GLN A 259 18.23 21.71 -18.13
C GLN A 259 18.05 23.23 -18.06
N LEU A 260 17.02 23.70 -17.36
CA LEU A 260 17.01 25.03 -16.78
C LEU A 260 17.44 24.90 -15.32
N LEU A 261 18.64 25.41 -15.03
CA LEU A 261 19.14 25.60 -13.66
C LEU A 261 18.41 26.79 -13.05
N PHE A 262 17.84 26.62 -11.86
CA PHE A 262 17.46 27.74 -11.01
C PHE A 262 17.96 27.52 -9.59
N ILE A 263 18.50 28.62 -9.03
CA ILE A 263 19.10 28.75 -7.71
C ILE A 263 17.99 29.31 -6.81
N GLY A 264 17.52 28.52 -5.85
CA GLY A 264 16.49 28.94 -4.90
C GLY A 264 16.34 27.94 -3.74
N THR A 265 16.28 28.44 -2.51
CA THR A 265 16.40 27.70 -1.24
C THR A 265 15.11 27.06 -0.73
N PHE A 266 14.21 26.61 -1.62
CA PHE A 266 13.09 25.72 -1.27
C PHE A 266 12.95 24.61 -2.32
N LEU A 267 12.73 23.38 -1.85
CA LEU A 267 12.79 22.13 -2.63
C LEU A 267 11.97 22.20 -3.95
N PRO A 268 12.56 21.87 -5.11
CA PRO A 268 11.89 22.01 -6.40
C PRO A 268 10.93 20.83 -6.68
N ALA A 269 9.64 21.12 -6.80
CA ALA A 269 8.73 20.28 -7.58
C ALA A 269 8.84 20.70 -9.05
N CYS A 270 9.22 19.78 -9.94
CA CYS A 270 9.31 20.05 -11.37
C CYS A 270 8.28 19.18 -12.08
N VAL A 271 7.22 19.80 -12.59
CA VAL A 271 6.19 19.16 -13.40
C VAL A 271 6.44 19.57 -14.85
N SER A 272 6.70 18.59 -15.72
CA SER A 272 6.83 18.84 -17.16
C SER A 272 5.80 17.99 -17.88
N LEU A 273 4.82 18.66 -18.49
CA LEU A 273 3.88 18.03 -19.40
C LEU A 273 4.56 17.96 -20.78
N MET A 274 4.67 16.75 -21.36
CA MET A 274 5.08 16.60 -22.76
C MET A 274 3.89 16.05 -23.55
N HIS A 275 3.40 16.85 -24.50
CA HIS A 275 2.46 16.36 -25.50
C HIS A 275 3.22 15.57 -26.57
N ILE A 276 2.87 14.30 -26.76
CA ILE A 276 3.36 13.50 -27.88
C ILE A 276 2.16 12.79 -28.52
N GLY A 277 1.54 13.45 -29.51
CA GLY A 277 0.58 12.85 -30.45
C GLY A 277 -0.90 12.96 -30.10
N LEU A 278 -1.75 12.76 -31.14
CA LEU A 278 -3.20 13.02 -31.15
C LEU A 278 -4.04 12.15 -30.20
N ASP A 279 -3.54 10.98 -29.75
CA ASP A 279 -4.38 9.98 -29.06
C ASP A 279 -3.87 9.58 -27.65
N SER A 280 -2.88 10.27 -27.10
CA SER A 280 -2.39 9.98 -25.74
C SER A 280 -1.72 11.16 -25.06
N THR A 281 -2.00 11.36 -23.76
CA THR A 281 -1.32 12.36 -22.93
C THR A 281 -0.26 11.67 -22.08
N MET A 282 0.97 12.19 -22.12
CA MET A 282 2.08 11.73 -21.28
C MET A 282 2.36 12.76 -20.19
N ALA A 283 2.16 12.36 -18.94
CA ALA A 283 2.51 13.17 -17.78
C ALA A 283 3.78 12.61 -17.14
N GLN A 284 4.84 13.42 -17.08
CA GLN A 284 6.02 13.13 -16.28
C GLN A 284 5.93 13.96 -14.99
N GLN A 285 5.86 13.27 -13.86
CA GLN A 285 5.84 13.92 -12.55
C GLN A 285 7.04 13.49 -11.74
N SER A 286 7.88 14.45 -11.36
CA SER A 286 9.05 14.24 -10.52
C SER A 286 8.86 14.94 -9.18
N PHE A 287 8.84 14.16 -8.10
CA PHE A 287 8.82 14.67 -6.73
C PHE A 287 10.19 14.51 -6.12
N ALA A 288 10.63 15.51 -5.36
CA ALA A 288 11.77 15.40 -4.46
C ALA A 288 11.37 16.02 -3.13
N ASN A 289 11.08 15.21 -2.13
CA ASN A 289 11.26 15.63 -0.74
C ASN A 289 12.68 15.20 -0.32
N GLY A 290 13.22 15.73 0.77
CA GLY A 290 14.60 15.45 1.23
C GLY A 290 14.96 13.96 1.47
N PHE A 291 14.07 13.01 1.17
CA PHE A 291 14.17 11.59 1.45
C PHE A 291 13.90 10.67 0.25
N THR A 292 13.11 11.07 -0.76
CA THR A 292 12.84 10.22 -1.95
C THR A 292 12.58 11.05 -3.20
N LYS A 293 13.18 10.63 -4.33
CA LYS A 293 12.87 11.17 -5.65
C LYS A 293 12.10 10.14 -6.46
N VAL A 294 10.80 10.37 -6.70
CA VAL A 294 9.94 9.50 -7.53
C VAL A 294 9.65 10.21 -8.84
N THR A 295 9.93 9.55 -9.96
CA THR A 295 9.51 9.97 -11.29
C THR A 295 8.56 8.94 -11.87
N ALA A 296 7.31 9.33 -12.12
CA ALA A 296 6.33 8.51 -12.78
C ALA A 296 6.02 9.10 -14.17
N MET A 297 5.99 8.25 -15.19
CA MET A 297 5.42 8.55 -16.50
C MET A 297 4.14 7.76 -16.67
N LEU A 298 3.02 8.47 -16.76
CA LEU A 298 1.70 7.90 -16.96
C LEU A 298 1.27 8.21 -18.39
N ARG A 299 0.78 7.20 -19.10
CA ARG A 299 0.05 7.37 -20.36
C ARG A 299 -1.43 7.19 -20.09
N THR A 300 -2.21 8.20 -20.42
CA THR A 300 -3.68 8.09 -20.46
C THR A 300 -4.12 7.86 -21.89
N LYS A 301 -4.93 6.83 -22.13
CA LYS A 301 -5.62 6.61 -23.41
C LYS A 301 -6.99 7.28 -23.39
N GLN A 302 -7.55 7.61 -24.55
CA GLN A 302 -8.89 8.22 -24.69
C GLN A 302 -10.05 7.41 -24.06
N ASN A 303 -9.85 6.13 -23.73
CA ASN A 303 -10.83 5.30 -23.03
C ASN A 303 -10.70 5.34 -21.49
N GLY A 304 -10.01 6.33 -20.94
CA GLY A 304 -9.77 6.50 -19.50
C GLY A 304 -8.78 5.51 -18.89
N SER A 305 -8.19 4.60 -19.67
CA SER A 305 -7.18 3.68 -19.15
C SER A 305 -5.85 4.39 -18.91
N VAL A 306 -5.34 4.26 -17.69
CA VAL A 306 -4.04 4.80 -17.27
C VAL A 306 -3.02 3.67 -17.27
N THR A 307 -1.97 3.82 -18.07
CA THR A 307 -0.84 2.88 -18.15
C THR A 307 0.41 3.55 -17.59
N LEU A 308 1.02 2.94 -16.57
CA LEU A 308 2.33 3.37 -16.06
C LEU A 308 3.41 2.93 -17.06
N LEU A 309 4.05 3.88 -17.72
CA LEU A 309 5.12 3.61 -18.70
C LEU A 309 6.49 3.52 -18.04
N TYR A 310 6.70 4.29 -16.98
CA TYR A 310 8.00 4.38 -16.32
C TYR A 310 7.82 4.81 -14.87
N LEU A 311 8.50 4.14 -13.95
CA LEU A 311 8.56 4.52 -12.56
C LEU A 311 10.00 4.37 -12.08
N ARG A 312 10.67 5.50 -11.82
CA ARG A 312 12.03 5.53 -11.28
C ARG A 312 12.00 6.18 -9.92
N SER A 313 12.43 5.44 -8.90
CA SER A 313 12.79 6.01 -7.62
C SER A 313 14.30 5.95 -7.44
N PHE A 314 14.90 7.07 -7.03
CA PHE A 314 16.25 7.04 -6.48
C PHE A 314 16.14 6.72 -4.98
N ASN A 315 16.73 5.59 -4.58
CA ASN A 315 16.80 4.97 -3.25
C ASN A 315 15.79 3.88 -2.87
N LEU A 316 14.73 3.58 -3.64
CA LEU A 316 13.86 2.42 -3.36
C LEU A 316 13.23 1.80 -4.63
N ARG A 317 12.90 0.50 -4.57
CA ARG A 317 12.00 -0.14 -5.54
C ARG A 317 10.56 0.18 -5.13
N VAL A 318 9.87 1.00 -5.91
CA VAL A 318 8.45 1.37 -5.71
C VAL A 318 7.60 0.55 -6.68
N PHE A 319 6.47 0.00 -6.21
CA PHE A 319 5.44 -0.61 -7.06
C PHE A 319 4.10 0.10 -6.87
N LEU A 320 3.33 0.19 -7.95
CA LEU A 320 2.00 0.80 -7.98
C LEU A 320 0.95 -0.27 -7.68
N CYS A 321 0.19 -0.14 -6.59
CA CYS A 321 -1.05 -0.88 -6.39
C CYS A 321 -2.22 0.00 -6.86
N LEU A 322 -2.74 -0.23 -8.08
CA LEU A 322 -4.04 0.29 -8.45
C LEU A 322 -5.11 -0.47 -7.65
N PHE A 323 -5.70 0.17 -6.65
CA PHE A 323 -7.03 -0.23 -6.17
C PHE A 323 -8.06 0.23 -7.20
N LEU A 324 -8.29 -0.59 -8.24
CA LEU A 324 -9.46 -0.45 -9.10
C LEU A 324 -10.68 -1.02 -8.35
N ARG A 325 -11.58 -0.10 -7.99
CA ARG A 325 -12.92 -0.34 -7.42
C ARG A 325 -12.96 -1.10 -6.09
N ILE A 326 -13.23 -0.35 -5.03
CA ILE A 326 -14.14 -0.81 -3.98
C ILE A 326 -15.33 0.16 -4.02
N TRP A 327 -16.49 -0.42 -4.28
CA TRP A 327 -17.77 0.13 -4.75
C TRP A 327 -17.84 0.41 -6.26
#